data_AF-A0A7Y4ZQM2-F1
#
_entry.id   AF-A0A7Y4ZQM2-F1
#
_cell.length_a   1.000
_cell.length_b   1.000
_cell.length_c   1.000
_cell.angle_alpha   90.00
_cell.angle_beta   90.00
_cell.angle_gamma   90.00
#
_symmetry.space_group_name_H-M   'P 1'
#
loop_
_entity.id
_entity.type
_entity.pdbx_description
1 polymer ?
#
loop_
_entity_poly.entity_id
_entity_poly.type
_entity_poly.pdbx_seq_one_letter_code
_entity_poly.pdbx_strand_id
1 'polypeptide(L)'
;MRAVSWSVLLVFAAGCGGEDAGPVQAVGSSGSSGSSGTVSTVCRAEPLVQLAAPVADARGRKPFGIVVDLRDSGGMRGPHPLKVVFSKGETVIKVLGDSAYEPGPVTLALDPAVTRDLETGGYTVTATAGCPAGASESKPGEAKAPLYLARLGMTQLDVRAGDGARVELMYHAVDKQVGNVFPVGTAVASRMAIGAGEADLDDANGALRTFPKPWADLDSPPVDDNGVVVEDGVTFPVSLRVGTKPDLVLSPAKTAQGPKGQLQPTGLGDAAAPPVRVAVEGTPAADSSIVKAGEPVTVRMAASPVPSVARVEQAFRWHFEAKAADGKWSEVPGSDQEVTVRLYGVLGNTQGTAAPELPWVAVVDDATAAVKGTANDAAGTRAALVRHIYEEMGLSYDRAQGASHYTAYAGSYSNASFRLARFLKRSSGSIVNCSDCASILSTYSNMVGAELKYTIILSGFNLNPILGIGATTFGSPFNSGRLSFSYHAVTSDDAAATIYDATLAVDGDTAPAEAPYMKKLVQGMSGTEYLQRLSGDPRAKYTYVDQTTSVTF
;
A
#
# COMPACT_ATOMS: atom_id res chain seq x y z
N MET A 1 17.45 -4.98 -4.17
CA MET A 1 17.70 -4.35 -2.86
C MET A 1 18.87 -3.39 -2.96
N ARG A 2 18.59 -2.09 -3.06
CA ARG A 2 19.49 -0.98 -2.73
C ARG A 2 18.57 0.14 -2.23
N ALA A 3 18.64 0.42 -0.93
CA ALA A 3 17.89 1.51 -0.31
C ALA A 3 18.48 2.84 -0.78
N VAL A 4 17.65 3.68 -1.40
CA VAL A 4 17.99 5.07 -1.70
C VAL A 4 17.63 5.87 -0.44
N SER A 5 18.64 6.17 0.37
CA SER A 5 18.55 7.05 1.52
C SER A 5 18.47 8.49 1.04
N TRP A 6 17.34 9.16 1.27
CA TRP A 6 17.25 10.62 1.16
C TRP A 6 17.69 11.22 2.50
N SER A 7 18.95 11.65 2.57
CA SER A 7 19.45 12.46 3.69
C SER A 7 19.16 13.93 3.39
N VAL A 8 18.25 14.53 4.14
CA VAL A 8 18.05 15.98 4.17
C VAL A 8 19.22 16.60 4.92
N LEU A 9 20.05 17.34 4.18
CA LEU A 9 21.19 18.09 4.72
C LEU A 9 20.67 19.38 5.38
N LEU A 10 20.55 19.39 6.71
CA LEU A 10 20.39 20.64 7.47
C LEU A 10 21.75 21.34 7.55
N VAL A 11 21.89 22.46 6.84
CA VAL A 11 23.05 23.35 6.95
C VAL A 11 22.88 24.19 8.21
N PHE A 12 23.64 23.87 9.26
CA PHE A 12 23.90 24.80 10.37
C PHE A 12 24.96 25.80 9.93
N ALA A 13 24.58 27.06 9.77
CA ALA A 13 25.51 28.16 9.63
C ALA A 13 26.01 28.55 11.04
N ALA A 14 27.21 28.08 11.39
CA ALA A 14 27.99 28.62 12.49
C ALA A 14 28.71 29.88 12.00
N GLY A 15 28.31 31.05 12.51
CA GLY A 15 29.03 32.31 12.35
C GLY A 15 29.69 32.67 13.68
N CYS A 16 31.00 32.47 13.76
CA CYS A 16 31.87 33.04 14.79
C CYS A 16 32.41 34.41 14.34
N GLY A 17 32.58 35.31 15.30
CA GLY A 17 33.27 36.61 15.18
C GLY A 17 32.47 37.67 15.93
N GLY A 18 32.94 38.36 16.97
CA GLY A 18 34.30 38.62 17.42
C GLY A 18 34.42 40.13 17.63
N GLU A 19 34.66 40.52 18.89
CA GLU A 19 35.24 41.79 19.36
C GLU A 19 34.41 43.09 19.21
N ASP A 20 34.06 43.72 20.34
CA ASP A 20 34.84 44.90 20.77
C ASP A 20 34.48 45.36 22.20
N ALA A 21 35.53 45.69 22.95
CA ALA A 21 35.49 46.19 24.31
C ALA A 21 35.38 47.73 24.33
N GLY A 22 34.55 48.25 25.23
CA GLY A 22 34.52 49.68 25.58
C GLY A 22 34.18 49.86 27.07
N PRO A 23 34.97 50.60 27.86
CA PRO A 23 34.71 50.77 29.28
C PRO A 23 33.69 51.90 29.47
N VAL A 24 32.51 51.59 29.99
CA VAL A 24 31.56 52.61 30.42
C VAL A 24 31.73 52.87 31.91
N GLN A 25 31.87 54.16 32.19
CA GLN A 25 32.24 54.77 33.45
C GLN A 25 31.31 54.41 34.62
N ALA A 26 31.95 54.20 35.77
CA ALA A 26 31.32 54.22 37.08
C ALA A 26 30.75 55.62 37.36
N VAL A 27 29.43 55.72 37.54
CA VAL A 27 28.77 56.91 38.07
C VAL A 27 27.96 56.52 39.31
N GLY A 28 28.48 56.99 40.46
CA GLY A 28 27.71 57.57 41.56
C GLY A 28 26.62 56.71 42.20
N SER A 29 27.00 55.96 43.23
CA SER A 29 26.10 55.54 44.31
C SER A 29 25.62 56.76 45.10
N SER A 30 24.37 57.17 44.91
CA SER A 30 23.66 58.07 45.83
C SER A 30 22.69 57.26 46.70
N GLY A 31 22.97 57.25 48.00
CA GLY A 31 22.13 56.62 49.01
C GLY A 31 20.77 57.33 49.10
N SER A 32 19.71 56.55 48.93
CA SER A 32 18.33 56.94 49.21
C SER A 32 17.79 55.98 50.28
N SER A 33 17.84 56.44 51.53
CA SER A 33 17.10 55.89 52.65
C SER A 33 15.64 56.35 52.53
N GLY A 34 14.68 55.43 52.38
CA GLY A 34 13.27 55.84 52.42
C GLY A 34 12.28 54.74 52.10
N SER A 35 11.53 54.34 53.13
CA SER A 35 10.27 53.59 53.11
C SER A 35 10.36 52.08 52.81
N SER A 36 10.31 51.27 53.87
CA SER A 36 9.90 49.86 53.82
C SER A 36 8.41 49.76 53.50
N GLY A 37 8.01 50.27 52.34
CA GLY A 37 6.68 50.04 51.81
C GLY A 37 6.53 48.53 51.63
N THR A 38 5.64 47.93 52.42
CA THR A 38 5.24 46.54 52.28
C THR A 38 4.80 46.36 50.84
N VAL A 39 5.66 45.76 50.00
CA VAL A 39 5.32 45.47 48.60
C VAL A 39 4.14 44.53 48.66
N SER A 40 2.96 45.02 48.27
CA SER A 40 1.75 44.21 48.22
C SER A 40 2.02 43.04 47.26
N THR A 41 2.11 41.83 47.81
CA THR A 41 2.32 40.57 47.09
C THR A 41 0.95 39.97 46.80
N VAL A 42 0.18 40.62 45.93
CA VAL A 42 -1.10 40.08 45.47
C VAL A 42 -0.82 38.87 44.58
N CYS A 43 -1.37 37.71 44.91
CA CYS A 43 -1.38 36.54 44.06
C CYS A 43 -2.77 36.34 43.44
N ARG A 44 -2.80 36.15 42.12
CA ARG A 44 -3.99 35.80 41.34
C ARG A 44 -3.63 34.72 40.34
N ALA A 45 -3.62 33.49 40.82
CA ALA A 45 -3.30 32.35 39.98
C ALA A 45 -4.40 32.14 38.91
N GLU A 46 -3.99 31.97 37.67
CA GLU A 46 -4.87 31.82 36.50
C GLU A 46 -4.34 30.66 35.65
N PRO A 47 -4.64 29.40 36.02
CA PRO A 47 -4.25 28.26 35.19
C PRO A 47 -5.08 28.24 33.90
N LEU A 48 -4.49 27.82 32.79
CA LEU A 48 -5.17 27.53 31.53
C LEU A 48 -4.77 26.13 31.06
N VAL A 49 -5.76 25.24 30.91
CA VAL A 49 -5.52 23.87 30.45
C VAL A 49 -5.64 23.81 28.92
N GLN A 50 -4.60 23.31 28.27
CA GLN A 50 -4.52 23.04 26.84
C GLN A 50 -4.31 21.54 26.62
N LEU A 51 -5.19 20.92 25.85
CA LEU A 51 -5.11 19.51 25.50
C LEU A 51 -4.51 19.36 24.10
N ALA A 52 -3.77 18.28 23.85
CA ALA A 52 -3.24 17.99 22.51
C ALA A 52 -4.35 17.85 21.44
N ALA A 53 -5.52 17.33 21.85
CA ALA A 53 -6.74 17.24 21.07
C ALA A 53 -7.97 17.22 22.00
N PRO A 54 -9.20 17.45 21.53
CA PRO A 54 -10.41 17.30 22.37
C PRO A 54 -10.79 15.83 22.63
N VAL A 55 -10.15 14.89 21.93
CA VAL A 55 -10.35 13.44 22.04
C VAL A 55 -9.00 12.79 22.35
N ALA A 56 -8.96 11.85 23.28
CA ALA A 56 -7.84 10.94 23.48
C ALA A 56 -8.24 9.52 23.12
N ASP A 57 -7.36 8.81 22.42
CA ASP A 57 -7.51 7.37 22.20
C ASP A 57 -7.10 6.63 23.48
N ALA A 58 -8.05 5.95 24.11
CA ALA A 58 -7.82 5.14 25.31
C ALA A 58 -6.88 3.95 25.06
N ARG A 59 -6.55 3.68 23.79
CA ARG A 59 -5.62 2.62 23.37
C ARG A 59 -4.41 3.16 22.60
N GLY A 60 -4.24 4.48 22.61
CA GLY A 60 -3.12 5.12 21.94
C GLY A 60 -1.80 4.54 22.45
N ARG A 61 -0.82 4.37 21.56
CA ARG A 61 0.52 3.87 21.93
C ARG A 61 1.43 4.95 22.52
N LYS A 62 0.97 6.20 22.52
CA LYS A 62 1.71 7.39 22.95
C LYS A 62 0.96 8.07 24.11
N PRO A 63 1.67 8.63 25.10
CA PRO A 63 1.05 9.46 26.12
C PRO A 63 0.29 10.64 25.51
N PHE A 64 -0.88 10.93 26.06
CA PHE A 64 -1.70 12.06 25.63
C PHE A 64 -1.24 13.34 26.34
N GLY A 65 -0.75 14.31 25.56
CA GLY A 65 -0.15 15.54 26.07
C GLY A 65 -1.17 16.53 26.66
N ILE A 66 -0.83 17.08 27.83
CA ILE A 66 -1.59 18.10 28.53
C ILE A 66 -0.63 19.22 28.92
N VAL A 67 -0.92 20.46 28.54
CA VAL A 67 -0.14 21.64 28.94
C VAL A 67 -1.00 22.52 29.81
N VAL A 68 -0.50 22.89 30.99
CA VAL A 68 -1.13 23.90 31.85
C VAL A 68 -0.28 25.16 31.79
N ASP A 69 -0.78 26.21 31.17
CA ASP A 69 -0.17 27.54 31.21
C ASP A 69 -0.58 28.22 32.51
N LEU A 70 0.31 28.23 33.48
CA LEU A 70 0.09 28.79 34.81
C LEU A 70 0.49 30.26 34.82
N ARG A 71 -0.46 31.17 35.00
CA ARG A 71 -0.22 32.61 35.06
C ARG A 71 -0.51 33.17 36.46
N ASP A 72 0.09 34.32 36.77
CA ASP A 72 -0.32 35.13 37.91
C ASP A 72 -0.51 36.59 37.48
N SER A 73 -1.78 37.05 37.47
CA SER A 73 -2.12 38.44 37.10
C SER A 73 -1.84 39.46 38.21
N GLY A 74 -1.57 39.00 39.44
CA GLY A 74 -1.06 39.78 40.55
C GLY A 74 0.46 40.03 40.50
N GLY A 75 1.17 39.38 39.57
CA GLY A 75 2.58 39.64 39.30
C GLY A 75 3.56 38.90 40.22
N MET A 76 3.09 37.93 41.00
CA MET A 76 3.96 37.05 41.77
C MET A 76 4.78 36.16 40.83
N ARG A 77 6.07 35.98 41.15
CA ARG A 77 7.03 35.18 40.37
C ARG A 77 7.57 33.98 41.15
N GLY A 78 6.84 33.55 42.17
CA GLY A 78 7.23 32.42 43.01
C GLY A 78 6.42 31.18 42.67
N PRO A 79 6.81 30.00 43.19
CA PRO A 79 6.22 28.75 42.78
C PRO A 79 4.81 28.58 43.38
N HIS A 80 3.81 28.42 42.51
CA HIS A 80 2.42 28.19 42.88
C HIS A 80 2.16 26.70 43.07
N PRO A 81 1.49 26.28 44.16
CA PRO A 81 0.95 24.94 44.27
C PRO A 81 0.00 24.68 43.10
N LEU A 82 0.26 23.67 42.28
CA LEU A 82 -0.59 23.28 41.16
C LEU A 82 -0.97 21.81 41.31
N LYS A 83 -2.28 21.57 41.35
CA LYS A 83 -2.85 20.23 41.32
C LYS A 83 -3.64 20.04 40.04
N VAL A 84 -3.27 19.03 39.27
CA VAL A 84 -3.96 18.65 38.03
C VAL A 84 -4.54 17.27 38.19
N VAL A 85 -5.86 17.16 38.03
CA VAL A 85 -6.60 15.90 38.17
C VAL A 85 -7.35 15.58 36.90
N PHE A 86 -7.44 14.30 36.60
CA PHE A 86 -8.28 13.71 35.57
C PHE A 86 -9.47 13.01 36.24
N SER A 87 -10.70 13.41 35.90
CA SER A 87 -11.92 12.95 36.56
C SER A 87 -13.03 12.55 35.60
N LYS A 88 -13.94 11.71 36.08
CA LYS A 88 -15.25 11.41 35.46
C LYS A 88 -16.34 11.90 36.40
N GLY A 89 -17.04 12.97 36.01
CA GLY A 89 -17.90 13.71 36.93
C GLY A 89 -17.10 14.22 38.13
N GLU A 90 -17.57 13.92 39.34
CA GLU A 90 -16.90 14.29 40.59
C GLU A 90 -15.83 13.28 41.04
N THR A 91 -15.72 12.13 40.38
CA THR A 91 -14.78 11.07 40.76
C THR A 91 -13.40 11.32 40.14
N VAL A 92 -12.39 11.53 40.98
CA VAL A 92 -10.98 11.63 40.54
C VAL A 92 -10.47 10.25 40.13
N ILE A 93 -10.09 10.11 38.86
CA ILE A 93 -9.51 8.89 38.32
C ILE A 93 -8.00 8.87 38.54
N LYS A 94 -7.33 9.99 38.27
CA LYS A 94 -5.87 10.12 38.41
C LYS A 94 -5.45 11.54 38.76
N VAL A 95 -4.49 11.67 39.66
CA VAL A 95 -3.73 12.90 39.86
C VAL A 95 -2.56 12.89 38.88
N LEU A 96 -2.54 13.85 37.96
CA LEU A 96 -1.53 13.98 36.90
C LEU A 96 -0.32 14.80 37.36
N GLY A 97 -0.54 15.75 38.27
CA GLY A 97 0.51 16.54 38.92
C GLY A 97 0.00 17.13 40.23
N ASP A 98 0.85 17.19 41.25
CA ASP A 98 0.56 17.80 42.55
C ASP A 98 1.89 18.30 43.13
N SER A 99 2.33 19.47 42.66
CA SER A 99 3.63 20.07 43.01
C SER A 99 3.55 21.59 42.86
N ALA A 100 4.53 22.31 43.38
CA ALA A 100 4.66 23.74 43.15
C ALA A 100 5.45 24.02 41.85
N TYR A 101 5.00 24.98 41.05
CA TYR A 101 5.62 25.37 39.77
C TYR A 101 5.69 26.89 39.64
N GLU A 102 6.77 27.39 39.05
CA GLU A 102 6.83 28.78 38.64
C GLU A 102 5.80 29.09 37.54
N PRO A 103 5.29 30.33 37.44
CA PRO A 103 4.43 30.74 36.33
C PRO A 103 5.06 30.44 34.96
N GLY A 104 4.28 29.81 34.08
CA GLY A 104 4.71 29.34 32.76
C GLY A 104 4.05 28.01 32.37
N PRO A 105 4.46 27.42 31.23
CA PRO A 105 3.91 26.18 30.74
C PRO A 105 4.41 24.97 31.55
N VAL A 106 3.47 24.20 32.11
CA VAL A 106 3.72 22.91 32.77
C VAL A 106 3.24 21.78 31.86
N THR A 107 4.16 20.92 31.43
CA THR A 107 3.83 19.76 30.57
C THR A 107 3.56 18.52 31.42
N LEU A 108 2.40 17.92 31.19
CA LEU A 108 1.92 16.70 31.82
C LEU A 108 1.47 15.73 30.73
N ALA A 109 1.23 14.47 31.11
CA ALA A 109 0.71 13.48 30.18
C ALA A 109 -0.27 12.53 30.87
N LEU A 110 -1.25 12.07 30.11
CA LEU A 110 -2.11 10.95 30.48
C LEU A 110 -1.57 9.68 29.81
N ASP A 111 -1.05 8.76 30.62
CA ASP A 111 -0.49 7.49 30.17
C ASP A 111 -1.62 6.54 29.69
N PRO A 112 -1.49 5.91 28.51
CA PRO A 112 -2.47 4.94 28.01
C PRO A 112 -2.77 3.78 28.98
N ALA A 113 -1.80 3.40 29.83
CA ALA A 113 -2.01 2.38 30.85
C ALA A 113 -3.09 2.79 31.89
N VAL A 114 -3.31 4.09 32.09
CA VAL A 114 -4.36 4.62 32.98
C VAL A 114 -5.74 4.57 32.30
N THR A 115 -5.79 4.72 30.98
CA THR A 115 -7.05 4.84 30.23
C THR A 115 -7.55 3.52 29.65
N ARG A 116 -6.69 2.50 29.52
CA ARG A 116 -7.03 1.22 28.90
C ARG A 116 -8.25 0.53 29.51
N ASP A 117 -8.46 0.67 30.82
CA ASP A 117 -9.56 0.02 31.54
C ASP A 117 -10.71 0.99 31.86
N LEU A 118 -10.73 2.18 31.24
CA LEU A 118 -11.79 3.16 31.39
C LEU A 118 -12.88 2.98 30.33
N GLU A 119 -14.09 3.43 30.69
CA GLU A 119 -15.21 3.53 29.76
C GLU A 119 -14.99 4.69 28.78
N THR A 120 -15.45 4.55 27.54
CA THR A 120 -15.53 5.68 26.61
C THR A 120 -16.52 6.74 27.12
N GLY A 121 -16.35 7.99 26.69
CA GLY A 121 -17.23 9.09 27.07
C GLY A 121 -16.50 10.36 27.51
N GLY A 122 -17.26 11.28 28.11
CA GLY A 122 -16.75 12.57 28.60
C GLY A 122 -16.03 12.48 29.94
N TYR A 123 -14.87 13.12 30.02
CA TYR A 123 -14.03 13.30 31.19
C TYR A 123 -13.64 14.78 31.32
N THR A 124 -13.01 15.13 32.43
CA THR A 124 -12.53 16.50 32.67
C THR A 124 -11.10 16.47 33.19
N VAL A 125 -10.26 17.35 32.64
CA VAL A 125 -8.97 17.71 33.23
C VAL A 125 -9.17 19.01 34.00
N THR A 126 -8.95 18.98 35.31
CA THR A 126 -9.07 20.14 36.18
C THR A 126 -7.70 20.52 36.74
N ALA A 127 -7.30 21.75 36.52
CA ALA A 127 -6.11 22.35 37.11
C ALA A 127 -6.52 23.37 38.17
N THR A 128 -6.09 23.14 39.41
CA THR A 128 -6.29 24.05 40.54
C THR A 128 -4.95 24.61 40.95
N ALA A 129 -4.80 25.93 40.90
CA ALA A 129 -3.58 26.64 41.27
C ALA A 129 -3.81 27.45 42.55
N GLY A 130 -2.99 27.20 43.57
CA GLY A 130 -2.95 27.96 44.81
C GLY A 130 -2.01 29.16 44.73
N CYS A 131 -1.97 29.92 45.82
CA CYS A 131 -1.02 31.01 46.01
C CYS A 131 0.15 30.56 46.90
N PRO A 132 1.39 31.03 46.64
CA PRO A 132 2.52 30.80 47.52
C PRO A 132 2.26 31.31 48.94
N ALA A 133 2.86 30.66 49.94
CA ALA A 133 2.81 31.13 51.32
C ALA A 133 3.51 32.50 51.42
N GLY A 134 2.78 33.53 51.90
CA GLY A 134 3.29 34.90 52.01
C GLY A 134 2.68 35.92 51.03
N ALA A 135 1.72 35.50 50.20
CA ALA A 135 0.89 36.45 49.43
C ALA A 135 0.00 37.28 50.36
N SER A 136 0.05 38.61 50.25
CA SER A 136 -0.76 39.53 51.06
C SER A 136 -2.26 39.46 50.72
N GLU A 137 -2.56 39.08 49.48
CA GLU A 137 -3.90 38.69 49.02
C GLU A 137 -3.75 37.40 48.20
N SER A 138 -4.58 36.40 48.48
CA SER A 138 -4.54 35.11 47.78
C SER A 138 -5.85 34.87 47.03
N LYS A 139 -5.78 34.78 45.71
CA LYS A 139 -6.88 34.32 44.86
C LYS A 139 -6.43 33.09 44.09
N PRO A 140 -6.78 31.87 44.55
CA PRO A 140 -6.51 30.67 43.80
C PRO A 140 -7.32 30.65 42.51
N GLY A 141 -6.82 29.94 41.51
CA GLY A 141 -7.44 29.79 40.20
C GLY A 141 -7.82 28.35 39.92
N GLU A 142 -8.84 28.17 39.08
CA GLU A 142 -9.25 26.86 38.59
C GLU A 142 -9.55 26.95 37.09
N ALA A 143 -9.09 25.95 36.34
CA ALA A 143 -9.45 25.76 34.95
C ALA A 143 -9.85 24.32 34.67
N LYS A 144 -10.83 24.16 33.78
CA LYS A 144 -11.34 22.86 33.34
C LYS A 144 -11.25 22.76 31.83
N ALA A 145 -10.80 21.62 31.33
CA ALA A 145 -10.88 21.27 29.92
C ALA A 145 -11.65 19.95 29.76
N PRO A 146 -12.71 19.91 28.93
CA PRO A 146 -13.38 18.67 28.60
C PRO A 146 -12.46 17.80 27.74
N LEU A 147 -12.41 16.51 28.04
CA LEU A 147 -11.71 15.50 27.24
C LEU A 147 -12.66 14.34 26.95
N TYR A 148 -12.76 13.92 25.71
CA TYR A 148 -13.50 12.72 25.35
C TYR A 148 -12.54 11.52 25.22
N LEU A 149 -12.82 10.42 25.90
CA LEU A 149 -12.11 9.16 25.68
C LEU A 149 -12.87 8.34 24.64
N ALA A 150 -12.18 8.00 23.54
CA ALA A 150 -12.66 7.10 22.50
C ALA A 150 -11.68 5.93 22.32
N ARG A 151 -12.08 4.90 21.58
CA ARG A 151 -11.21 3.78 21.17
C ARG A 151 -11.17 3.75 19.66
N LEU A 152 -10.08 4.28 19.11
CA LEU A 152 -9.98 4.54 17.69
C LEU A 152 -9.40 3.34 16.96
N GLY A 153 -9.88 3.08 15.75
CA GLY A 153 -9.34 2.06 14.86
C GLY A 153 -10.29 1.59 13.77
N MET A 154 -9.70 1.12 12.68
CA MET A 154 -10.37 0.45 11.57
C MET A 154 -10.16 -1.06 11.65
N THR A 155 -11.15 -1.84 11.21
CA THR A 155 -11.10 -3.31 11.16
C THR A 155 -10.97 -3.84 9.74
N GLN A 156 -11.24 -2.97 8.76
CA GLN A 156 -11.31 -3.32 7.36
C GLN A 156 -10.80 -2.17 6.50
N LEU A 157 -10.05 -2.52 5.45
CA LEU A 157 -9.75 -1.67 4.31
C LEU A 157 -10.20 -2.36 3.03
N ASP A 158 -11.00 -1.69 2.23
CA ASP A 158 -11.28 -2.06 0.84
C ASP A 158 -10.69 -1.00 -0.12
N VAL A 159 -10.26 -1.44 -1.30
CA VAL A 159 -9.64 -0.59 -2.33
C VAL A 159 -10.50 -0.65 -3.59
N ARG A 160 -11.27 0.41 -3.81
CA ARG A 160 -12.24 0.52 -4.91
C ARG A 160 -11.68 1.33 -6.07
N ALA A 161 -12.31 1.18 -7.24
CA ALA A 161 -11.86 1.74 -8.50
C ALA A 161 -11.68 3.27 -8.51
N GLY A 162 -12.37 4.02 -7.64
CA GLY A 162 -12.17 5.47 -7.56
C GLY A 162 -12.55 6.20 -8.85
N ASP A 163 -11.57 6.84 -9.51
CA ASP A 163 -11.74 7.53 -10.82
C ASP A 163 -11.34 6.66 -12.01
N GLY A 164 -10.83 5.46 -11.75
CA GLY A 164 -10.37 4.52 -12.75
C GLY A 164 -11.20 3.24 -12.74
N ALA A 165 -10.50 2.12 -12.88
CA ALA A 165 -11.12 0.79 -12.94
C ALA A 165 -10.34 -0.20 -12.08
N ARG A 166 -11.07 -1.11 -11.42
CA ARG A 166 -10.51 -2.33 -10.83
C ARG A 166 -10.57 -3.42 -11.90
N VAL A 167 -9.50 -4.20 -12.04
CA VAL A 167 -9.51 -5.41 -12.86
C VAL A 167 -9.71 -6.59 -11.92
N GLU A 168 -10.73 -7.40 -12.18
CA GLU A 168 -11.02 -8.57 -11.37
C GLU A 168 -9.91 -9.62 -11.55
N LEU A 169 -9.45 -10.19 -10.43
CA LEU A 169 -8.46 -11.27 -10.40
C LEU A 169 -9.16 -12.56 -10.03
N MET A 170 -8.53 -13.71 -10.28
CA MET A 170 -8.92 -14.96 -9.65
C MET A 170 -7.73 -15.80 -9.19
N TYR A 171 -7.96 -16.56 -8.13
CA TYR A 171 -7.15 -17.74 -7.83
C TYR A 171 -7.67 -18.92 -8.65
N HIS A 172 -6.75 -19.76 -9.11
CA HIS A 172 -7.03 -20.81 -10.10
C HIS A 172 -6.95 -22.24 -9.55
N ALA A 173 -6.50 -22.39 -8.29
CA ALA A 173 -6.36 -23.67 -7.64
C ALA A 173 -6.72 -23.58 -6.14
N VAL A 174 -7.99 -23.31 -5.83
CA VAL A 174 -8.51 -23.27 -4.45
C VAL A 174 -8.27 -24.62 -3.78
N ASP A 175 -7.73 -24.59 -2.56
CA ASP A 175 -7.29 -25.78 -1.83
C ASP A 175 -6.30 -26.64 -2.65
N LYS A 176 -5.48 -25.98 -3.49
CA LYS A 176 -4.52 -26.61 -4.41
C LYS A 176 -5.16 -27.53 -5.46
N GLN A 177 -6.48 -27.52 -5.58
CA GLN A 177 -7.22 -28.27 -6.59
C GLN A 177 -7.39 -27.43 -7.86
N VAL A 178 -6.69 -27.82 -8.91
CA VAL A 178 -6.71 -27.14 -10.21
C VAL A 178 -8.12 -27.15 -10.80
N GLY A 179 -8.60 -25.98 -11.22
CA GLY A 179 -9.96 -25.80 -11.75
C GLY A 179 -10.98 -25.35 -10.72
N ASN A 180 -10.67 -25.50 -9.42
CA ASN A 180 -11.43 -24.82 -8.38
C ASN A 180 -10.96 -23.35 -8.33
N VAL A 181 -11.85 -22.43 -8.67
CA VAL A 181 -11.53 -21.01 -8.84
C VAL A 181 -12.17 -20.16 -7.76
N PHE A 182 -11.51 -19.04 -7.43
CA PHE A 182 -12.07 -18.01 -6.56
C PHE A 182 -11.81 -16.62 -7.16
N PRO A 183 -12.84 -15.97 -7.74
CA PRO A 183 -12.75 -14.57 -8.14
C PRO A 183 -12.57 -13.66 -6.93
N VAL A 184 -11.58 -12.77 -6.98
CA VAL A 184 -11.23 -11.84 -5.90
C VAL A 184 -12.10 -10.56 -5.98
N GLY A 185 -12.95 -10.42 -7.00
CA GLY A 185 -13.71 -9.19 -7.29
C GLY A 185 -14.62 -8.71 -6.16
N THR A 186 -15.19 -9.64 -5.38
CA THR A 186 -16.04 -9.32 -4.23
C THR A 186 -15.31 -9.27 -2.90
N ALA A 187 -14.08 -9.79 -2.84
CA ALA A 187 -13.30 -9.83 -1.62
C ALA A 187 -12.82 -8.42 -1.27
N VAL A 188 -12.92 -8.11 0.02
CA VAL A 188 -12.33 -6.93 0.64
C VAL A 188 -10.81 -7.04 0.57
N ALA A 189 -10.12 -5.93 0.32
CA ALA A 189 -8.66 -5.91 0.22
C ALA A 189 -7.96 -6.41 1.50
N SER A 190 -8.38 -5.97 2.69
CA SER A 190 -7.87 -6.46 3.96
C SER A 190 -8.90 -6.39 5.08
N ARG A 191 -8.99 -7.46 5.89
CA ARG A 191 -9.87 -7.54 7.05
C ARG A 191 -9.16 -8.23 8.22
N MET A 192 -9.33 -7.69 9.43
CA MET A 192 -8.87 -8.35 10.65
C MET A 192 -9.71 -9.60 10.96
N ALA A 193 -9.10 -10.65 11.51
CA ALA A 193 -9.84 -11.77 12.08
C ALA A 193 -10.51 -11.31 13.38
N ILE A 194 -11.83 -11.40 13.47
CA ILE A 194 -12.62 -11.05 14.66
C ILE A 194 -13.51 -12.24 14.98
N GLY A 195 -13.27 -12.91 16.11
CA GLY A 195 -14.09 -14.03 16.55
C GLY A 195 -15.49 -13.59 16.96
N ALA A 196 -16.46 -14.50 16.89
CA ALA A 196 -17.81 -14.23 17.35
C ALA A 196 -17.82 -13.85 18.84
N GLY A 197 -18.38 -12.67 19.15
CA GLY A 197 -18.43 -12.16 20.53
C GLY A 197 -17.10 -11.59 21.05
N GLU A 198 -16.08 -11.46 20.21
CA GLU A 198 -14.85 -10.76 20.55
C GLU A 198 -14.95 -9.26 20.29
N ALA A 199 -14.03 -8.51 20.89
CA ALA A 199 -13.86 -7.09 20.59
C ALA A 199 -13.28 -6.91 19.17
N ASP A 200 -13.81 -5.93 18.44
CA ASP A 200 -13.35 -5.68 17.07
C ASP A 200 -11.88 -5.26 17.02
N LEU A 201 -11.46 -4.41 17.97
CA LEU A 201 -10.14 -3.80 17.93
C LEU A 201 -9.10 -4.49 18.83
N ASP A 202 -9.51 -5.35 19.75
CA ASP A 202 -8.62 -5.98 20.73
C ASP A 202 -8.71 -7.50 20.57
N ASP A 203 -7.56 -8.17 20.63
CA ASP A 203 -7.49 -9.63 20.65
C ASP A 203 -7.98 -10.19 22.00
N ALA A 204 -8.04 -11.52 22.14
CA ALA A 204 -8.48 -12.16 23.39
C ALA A 204 -7.61 -11.79 24.62
N ASN A 205 -6.38 -11.31 24.42
CA ASN A 205 -5.46 -10.89 25.48
C ASN A 205 -5.55 -9.38 25.77
N GLY A 206 -6.41 -8.64 25.06
CA GLY A 206 -6.54 -7.20 25.18
C GLY A 206 -5.44 -6.40 24.48
N ALA A 207 -4.67 -7.03 23.60
CA ALA A 207 -3.73 -6.34 22.72
C ALA A 207 -4.45 -5.82 21.48
N LEU A 208 -3.99 -4.67 20.96
CA LEU A 208 -4.53 -4.08 19.73
C LEU A 208 -4.31 -5.03 18.55
N ARG A 209 -5.40 -5.39 17.86
CA ARG A 209 -5.33 -6.19 16.63
C ARG A 209 -4.54 -5.46 15.55
N THR A 210 -3.82 -6.24 14.75
CA THR A 210 -3.08 -5.75 13.58
C THR A 210 -3.67 -6.33 12.31
N PHE A 211 -3.61 -5.56 11.22
CA PHE A 211 -3.99 -6.11 9.92
C PHE A 211 -3.05 -7.26 9.52
N PRO A 212 -3.59 -8.29 8.84
CA PRO A 212 -2.80 -9.40 8.33
C PRO A 212 -1.87 -8.94 7.21
N LYS A 213 -0.74 -9.64 7.04
CA LYS A 213 0.17 -9.43 5.92
C LYS A 213 -0.50 -9.84 4.59
N PRO A 214 -0.05 -9.29 3.44
CA PRO A 214 -0.47 -9.77 2.13
C PRO A 214 -0.34 -11.29 2.01
N TRP A 215 -1.39 -11.94 1.51
CA TRP A 215 -1.38 -13.37 1.28
C TRP A 215 -0.27 -13.74 0.27
N ALA A 216 0.57 -14.71 0.66
CA ALA A 216 1.80 -15.01 -0.07
C ALA A 216 1.60 -16.03 -1.19
N ASP A 217 0.63 -16.93 -1.03
CA ASP A 217 0.34 -17.96 -2.02
C ASP A 217 -0.45 -17.36 -3.19
N LEU A 218 0.07 -17.54 -4.41
CA LEU A 218 -0.47 -16.95 -5.63
C LEU A 218 -1.44 -17.90 -6.36
N ASP A 219 -1.44 -19.19 -5.99
CA ASP A 219 -2.22 -20.21 -6.68
C ASP A 219 -3.59 -20.40 -6.03
N SER A 220 -3.61 -20.37 -4.69
CA SER A 220 -4.78 -20.61 -3.85
C SER A 220 -5.01 -19.43 -2.89
N PRO A 221 -6.27 -19.04 -2.63
CA PRO A 221 -6.56 -18.23 -1.45
C PRO A 221 -6.35 -19.07 -0.17
N PRO A 222 -6.33 -18.44 1.01
CA PRO A 222 -6.41 -19.19 2.26
C PRO A 222 -7.76 -19.90 2.37
N VAL A 223 -7.75 -21.11 2.93
CA VAL A 223 -8.93 -21.94 3.16
C VAL A 223 -8.93 -22.46 4.59
N ASP A 224 -10.12 -22.80 5.11
CA ASP A 224 -10.29 -23.48 6.38
C ASP A 224 -10.05 -25.00 6.25
N ASP A 225 -10.22 -25.75 7.34
CA ASP A 225 -10.03 -27.21 7.37
C ASP A 225 -11.00 -27.98 6.43
N ASN A 226 -12.04 -27.33 5.90
CA ASN A 226 -13.01 -27.91 4.96
C ASN A 226 -12.75 -27.46 3.51
N GLY A 227 -11.69 -26.70 3.25
CA GLY A 227 -11.39 -26.15 1.93
C GLY A 227 -12.25 -24.94 1.55
N VAL A 228 -12.99 -24.34 2.49
CA VAL A 228 -13.78 -23.13 2.26
C VAL A 228 -12.87 -21.92 2.35
N VAL A 229 -12.97 -20.99 1.39
CA VAL A 229 -12.16 -19.77 1.37
C VAL A 229 -12.42 -18.93 2.61
N VAL A 230 -11.33 -18.55 3.29
CA VAL A 230 -11.36 -17.67 4.46
C VAL A 230 -11.11 -16.25 3.99
N GLU A 231 -12.04 -15.34 4.27
CA GLU A 231 -11.88 -13.91 3.94
C GLU A 231 -11.49 -13.05 5.14
N ASP A 232 -11.75 -13.52 6.37
CA ASP A 232 -11.41 -12.82 7.60
C ASP A 232 -9.98 -13.11 8.01
N GLY A 233 -9.24 -12.09 8.47
CA GLY A 233 -7.83 -12.27 8.83
C GLY A 233 -6.90 -12.41 7.62
N VAL A 234 -7.35 -11.96 6.45
CA VAL A 234 -6.61 -12.08 5.19
C VAL A 234 -6.46 -10.70 4.53
N THR A 235 -5.35 -10.52 3.82
CA THR A 235 -5.14 -9.41 2.88
C THR A 235 -4.99 -9.96 1.47
N PHE A 236 -6.00 -9.75 0.63
CA PHE A 236 -6.01 -10.17 -0.76
C PHE A 236 -5.34 -9.15 -1.67
N PRO A 237 -4.76 -9.60 -2.80
CA PRO A 237 -4.23 -8.66 -3.79
C PRO A 237 -5.36 -7.92 -4.52
N VAL A 238 -5.08 -6.70 -4.96
CA VAL A 238 -6.00 -5.87 -5.75
C VAL A 238 -5.34 -5.46 -7.04
N SER A 239 -6.05 -5.53 -8.17
CA SER A 239 -5.57 -4.99 -9.43
C SER A 239 -6.33 -3.72 -9.82
N LEU A 240 -5.58 -2.69 -10.18
CA LEU A 240 -6.08 -1.39 -10.58
C LEU A 240 -5.54 -1.04 -11.96
N ARG A 241 -6.36 -0.37 -12.76
CA ARG A 241 -5.87 0.19 -14.03
C ARG A 241 -4.79 1.22 -13.75
N VAL A 242 -3.71 1.21 -14.53
CA VAL A 242 -2.61 2.18 -14.41
C VAL A 242 -3.15 3.61 -14.35
N GLY A 243 -2.67 4.38 -13.36
CA GLY A 243 -3.07 5.77 -13.13
C GLY A 243 -4.34 5.97 -12.30
N THR A 244 -5.04 4.89 -11.91
CA THR A 244 -6.23 4.95 -11.06
C THR A 244 -5.91 5.57 -9.70
N LYS A 245 -6.69 6.55 -9.26
CA LYS A 245 -6.71 7.07 -7.89
C LYS A 245 -7.86 6.37 -7.14
N PRO A 246 -7.56 5.31 -6.38
CA PRO A 246 -8.62 4.49 -5.81
C PRO A 246 -9.34 5.21 -4.68
N ASP A 247 -10.56 4.75 -4.41
CA ASP A 247 -11.30 5.04 -3.18
C ASP A 247 -10.89 4.02 -2.13
N LEU A 248 -10.37 4.48 -1.00
CA LEU A 248 -10.14 3.67 0.18
C LEU A 248 -11.42 3.66 1.02
N VAL A 249 -12.02 2.49 1.20
CA VAL A 249 -13.20 2.32 2.05
C VAL A 249 -12.78 1.67 3.35
N LEU A 250 -12.67 2.48 4.40
CA LEU A 250 -12.24 2.06 5.73
C LEU A 250 -13.49 1.79 6.57
N SER A 251 -13.49 0.69 7.33
CA SER A 251 -14.59 0.40 8.27
C SER A 251 -14.13 0.62 9.71
N PRO A 252 -14.63 1.67 10.39
CA PRO A 252 -14.35 1.89 11.81
C PRO A 252 -14.94 0.77 12.65
N ALA A 253 -14.24 0.38 13.70
CA ALA A 253 -14.75 -0.59 14.67
C ALA A 253 -15.99 -0.09 15.42
N LYS A 254 -16.81 -1.06 15.83
CA LYS A 254 -17.99 -0.88 16.69
C LYS A 254 -17.64 -1.10 18.15
N THR A 255 -16.79 -2.09 18.43
CA THR A 255 -16.48 -2.51 19.80
C THR A 255 -14.97 -2.57 20.08
N ALA A 256 -14.66 -2.50 21.37
CA ALA A 256 -13.32 -2.71 21.89
C ALA A 256 -13.43 -3.33 23.31
N GLN A 257 -12.34 -3.90 23.81
CA GLN A 257 -12.28 -4.33 25.21
C GLN A 257 -12.33 -3.11 26.13
N GLY A 258 -13.08 -3.23 27.21
CA GLY A 258 -13.26 -2.21 28.22
C GLY A 258 -12.89 -2.68 29.61
N PRO A 259 -13.43 -2.01 30.65
CA PRO A 259 -13.13 -2.34 32.03
C PRO A 259 -13.32 -3.83 32.29
N LYS A 260 -12.31 -4.48 32.88
CA LYS A 260 -12.33 -5.92 33.22
C LYS A 260 -12.54 -6.83 32.00
N GLY A 261 -12.14 -6.40 30.81
CA GLY A 261 -12.23 -7.18 29.57
C GLY A 261 -13.63 -7.28 28.95
N GLN A 262 -14.61 -6.51 29.45
CA GLN A 262 -15.95 -6.50 28.89
C GLN A 262 -15.99 -5.75 27.54
N LEU A 263 -16.83 -6.19 26.61
CA LEU A 263 -17.07 -5.42 25.38
C LEU A 263 -17.70 -4.08 25.70
N GLN A 264 -17.19 -3.02 25.07
CA GLN A 264 -17.82 -1.69 25.11
C GLN A 264 -17.81 -1.03 23.73
N PRO A 265 -18.68 -0.04 23.49
CA PRO A 265 -18.63 0.78 22.28
C PRO A 265 -17.29 1.51 22.13
N THR A 266 -16.92 1.85 20.89
CA THR A 266 -15.71 2.64 20.61
C THR A 266 -15.84 4.11 20.97
N GLY A 267 -17.05 4.59 21.23
CA GLY A 267 -17.36 6.00 21.48
C GLY A 267 -17.39 6.87 20.21
N LEU A 268 -17.20 6.28 19.03
CA LEU A 268 -17.22 6.97 17.75
C LEU A 268 -18.66 7.28 17.30
N GLY A 269 -18.96 8.56 17.11
CA GLY A 269 -20.28 9.02 16.65
C GLY A 269 -21.28 9.27 17.78
N ASP A 270 -20.87 9.15 19.05
CA ASP A 270 -21.70 9.54 20.19
C ASP A 270 -22.05 11.04 20.09
N ALA A 271 -23.30 11.40 20.39
CA ALA A 271 -23.78 12.77 20.23
C ALA A 271 -23.03 13.80 21.09
N ALA A 272 -22.42 13.37 22.20
CA ALA A 272 -21.60 14.19 23.08
C ALA A 272 -20.10 14.22 22.68
N ALA A 273 -19.68 13.37 21.74
CA ALA A 273 -18.30 13.32 21.29
C ALA A 273 -18.00 14.46 20.30
N PRO A 274 -16.81 15.07 20.37
CA PRO A 274 -16.31 15.91 19.28
C PRO A 274 -16.28 15.11 17.97
N PRO A 275 -16.56 15.73 16.80
CA PRO A 275 -16.40 15.06 15.52
C PRO A 275 -14.97 14.54 15.35
N VAL A 276 -14.85 13.27 14.95
CA VAL A 276 -13.57 12.62 14.61
C VAL A 276 -13.59 12.28 13.13
N ARG A 277 -12.49 12.53 12.42
CA ARG A 277 -12.30 12.15 11.02
C ARG A 277 -11.03 11.32 10.84
N VAL A 278 -10.96 10.56 9.76
CA VAL A 278 -9.74 9.87 9.36
C VAL A 278 -8.94 10.70 8.36
N ALA A 279 -7.63 10.77 8.56
CA ALA A 279 -6.69 11.40 7.64
C ALA A 279 -5.75 10.33 7.10
N VAL A 280 -5.76 10.11 5.78
CA VAL A 280 -4.89 9.13 5.11
C VAL A 280 -3.64 9.85 4.62
N GLU A 281 -2.46 9.27 4.86
CA GLU A 281 -1.19 9.85 4.43
C GLU A 281 -1.17 10.16 2.92
N GLY A 282 -0.69 11.34 2.55
CA GLY A 282 -0.65 11.81 1.16
C GLY A 282 -2.00 12.27 0.59
N THR A 283 -3.09 12.22 1.36
CA THR A 283 -4.41 12.69 0.94
C THR A 283 -4.94 13.75 1.92
N PRO A 284 -5.36 14.93 1.44
CA PRO A 284 -5.97 15.94 2.32
C PRO A 284 -7.21 15.40 3.04
N ALA A 285 -7.24 15.53 4.36
CA ALA A 285 -8.42 15.17 5.15
C ALA A 285 -9.60 16.11 4.84
N ALA A 286 -10.81 15.57 4.78
CA ALA A 286 -12.03 16.31 4.47
C ALA A 286 -13.15 15.99 5.47
N ASP A 287 -14.12 16.88 5.64
CA ASP A 287 -15.23 16.64 6.58
C ASP A 287 -16.15 15.47 6.13
N SER A 288 -16.08 15.06 4.85
CA SER A 288 -16.71 13.82 4.37
C SER A 288 -16.07 12.54 4.94
N SER A 289 -14.94 12.65 5.62
CA SER A 289 -14.22 11.54 6.26
C SER A 289 -14.48 11.43 7.77
N ILE A 290 -15.51 12.11 8.27
CA ILE A 290 -15.98 11.95 9.66
C ILE A 290 -16.40 10.49 9.87
N VAL A 291 -15.91 9.89 10.95
CA VAL A 291 -16.12 8.48 11.26
C VAL A 291 -17.22 8.28 12.29
N LYS A 292 -17.97 7.19 12.13
CA LYS A 292 -18.89 6.66 13.14
C LYS A 292 -18.68 5.17 13.27
N ALA A 293 -18.98 4.63 14.45
CA ALA A 293 -18.83 3.21 14.74
C ALA A 293 -19.56 2.34 13.69
N GLY A 294 -18.81 1.51 12.96
CA GLY A 294 -19.36 0.57 11.98
C GLY A 294 -19.91 1.16 10.68
N GLU A 295 -19.87 2.48 10.48
CA GLU A 295 -20.25 3.13 9.21
C GLU A 295 -18.99 3.31 8.34
N PRO A 296 -18.92 2.67 7.16
CA PRO A 296 -17.75 2.81 6.29
C PRO A 296 -17.52 4.26 5.86
N VAL A 297 -16.26 4.68 5.86
CA VAL A 297 -15.81 5.99 5.39
C VAL A 297 -15.01 5.83 4.11
N THR A 298 -15.25 6.70 3.12
CA THR A 298 -14.54 6.66 1.84
C THR A 298 -13.56 7.82 1.74
N VAL A 299 -12.30 7.52 1.41
CA VAL A 299 -11.24 8.51 1.18
C VAL A 299 -10.64 8.27 -0.21
N ARG A 300 -10.80 9.25 -1.11
CA ARG A 300 -10.19 9.22 -2.45
C ARG A 300 -8.71 9.56 -2.35
N MET A 301 -7.83 8.68 -2.83
CA MET A 301 -6.40 9.00 -2.88
C MET A 301 -6.09 10.18 -3.79
N ALA A 302 -5.14 11.04 -3.40
CA ALA A 302 -4.71 12.16 -4.24
C ALA A 302 -3.89 11.73 -5.48
N ALA A 303 -3.15 10.63 -5.35
CA ALA A 303 -2.28 10.06 -6.38
C ALA A 303 -2.56 8.56 -6.57
N SER A 304 -2.20 8.05 -7.75
CA SER A 304 -2.29 6.62 -8.02
C SER A 304 -1.15 5.87 -7.32
N PRO A 305 -1.43 4.80 -6.57
CA PRO A 305 -0.39 3.91 -6.06
C PRO A 305 0.20 3.01 -7.16
N VAL A 306 -0.38 3.00 -8.37
CA VAL A 306 0.06 2.20 -9.52
C VAL A 306 0.17 3.04 -10.80
N PRO A 307 1.18 3.93 -10.90
CA PRO A 307 1.35 4.83 -12.06
C PRO A 307 1.84 4.12 -13.34
N SER A 308 2.21 2.85 -13.25
CA SER A 308 2.70 2.01 -14.35
C SER A 308 2.37 0.54 -14.11
N VAL A 309 2.62 -0.32 -15.10
CA VAL A 309 2.40 -1.77 -14.96
C VAL A 309 3.45 -2.34 -14.01
N ALA A 310 3.04 -2.65 -12.78
CA ALA A 310 3.95 -3.02 -11.70
C ALA A 310 3.22 -3.77 -10.57
N ARG A 311 3.97 -4.61 -9.86
CA ARG A 311 3.60 -5.09 -8.54
C ARG A 311 4.09 -4.11 -7.48
N VAL A 312 3.20 -3.67 -6.61
CA VAL A 312 3.49 -2.72 -5.53
C VAL A 312 2.98 -3.28 -4.20
N GLU A 313 3.83 -3.34 -3.19
CA GLU A 313 3.41 -3.57 -1.81
C GLU A 313 3.14 -2.21 -1.17
N GLN A 314 1.87 -1.76 -1.19
CA GLN A 314 1.47 -0.43 -0.75
C GLN A 314 1.12 -0.44 0.73
N ALA A 315 1.90 0.29 1.54
CA ALA A 315 1.54 0.61 2.91
C ALA A 315 0.54 1.78 2.91
N PHE A 316 -0.70 1.51 3.31
CA PHE A 316 -1.69 2.54 3.59
C PHE A 316 -1.60 2.91 5.06
N ARG A 317 -1.33 4.19 5.33
CA ARG A 317 -1.22 4.75 6.67
C ARG A 317 -2.29 5.80 6.88
N TRP A 318 -2.87 5.81 8.07
CA TRP A 318 -3.81 6.84 8.48
C TRP A 318 -3.72 7.10 9.98
N HIS A 319 -4.21 8.27 10.36
CA HIS A 319 -4.42 8.68 11.74
C HIS A 319 -5.81 9.30 11.87
N PHE A 320 -6.21 9.58 13.11
CA PHE A 320 -7.47 10.24 13.39
C PHE A 320 -7.24 11.69 13.82
N GLU A 321 -8.14 12.57 13.41
CA GLU A 321 -8.17 13.96 13.85
C GLU A 321 -9.50 14.25 14.53
N ALA A 322 -9.49 15.08 15.57
CA ALA A 322 -10.69 15.50 16.27
C ALA A 322 -10.88 17.03 16.18
N LYS A 323 -12.14 17.45 16.01
CA LYS A 323 -12.52 18.85 15.86
C LYS A 323 -12.72 19.50 17.22
N ALA A 324 -11.91 20.51 17.54
CA ALA A 324 -12.04 21.30 18.75
C ALA A 324 -13.24 22.25 18.68
N ALA A 325 -13.60 22.83 19.83
CA ALA A 325 -14.74 23.77 19.93
C ALA A 325 -14.54 25.05 19.10
N ASP A 326 -13.29 25.44 18.81
CA ASP A 326 -12.96 26.55 17.91
C ASP A 326 -13.05 26.16 16.41
N GLY A 327 -13.44 24.92 16.11
CA GLY A 327 -13.59 24.39 14.77
C GLY A 327 -12.31 23.84 14.14
N LYS A 328 -11.16 23.96 14.81
CA LYS A 328 -9.88 23.45 14.29
C LYS A 328 -9.78 21.94 14.46
N TRP A 329 -9.14 21.29 13.49
CA TRP A 329 -8.80 19.88 13.56
C TRP A 329 -7.40 19.71 14.16
N SER A 330 -7.28 18.72 15.04
CA SER A 330 -6.02 18.33 15.69
C SER A 330 -5.88 16.82 15.63
N GLU A 331 -4.67 16.33 15.34
CA GLU A 331 -4.36 14.89 15.39
C GLU A 331 -4.61 14.34 16.79
N VAL A 332 -5.24 13.16 16.88
CA VAL A 332 -5.37 12.40 18.12
C VAL A 332 -4.09 11.58 18.32
N PRO A 333 -3.24 11.91 19.33
CA PRO A 333 -1.94 11.27 19.47
C PRO A 333 -2.02 9.76 19.63
N GLY A 334 -1.18 9.03 18.87
CA GLY A 334 -1.05 7.57 18.99
C GLY A 334 -2.17 6.78 18.32
N SER A 335 -3.02 7.43 17.54
CA SER A 335 -4.11 6.83 16.76
C SER A 335 -3.68 6.30 15.37
N ASP A 336 -2.38 6.27 15.11
CA ASP A 336 -1.77 5.81 13.86
C ASP A 336 -2.08 4.32 13.59
N GLN A 337 -2.48 4.00 12.36
CA GLN A 337 -2.66 2.63 11.88
C GLN A 337 -2.05 2.45 10.49
N GLU A 338 -1.71 1.20 10.16
CA GLU A 338 -1.12 0.82 8.89
C GLU A 338 -1.65 -0.55 8.43
N VAL A 339 -1.82 -0.71 7.12
CA VAL A 339 -1.93 -2.02 6.45
C VAL A 339 -1.11 -2.01 5.17
N THR A 340 -0.44 -3.12 4.89
CA THR A 340 0.21 -3.34 3.58
C THR A 340 -0.69 -4.17 2.69
N VAL A 341 -0.98 -3.69 1.49
CA VAL A 341 -1.78 -4.39 0.48
C VAL A 341 -0.94 -4.58 -0.79
N ARG A 342 -0.99 -5.78 -1.38
CA ARG A 342 -0.40 -6.03 -2.70
C ARG A 342 -1.30 -5.46 -3.80
N LEU A 343 -0.81 -4.47 -4.52
CA LEU A 343 -1.46 -3.86 -5.66
C LEU A 343 -0.77 -4.26 -6.96
N TYR A 344 -1.56 -4.53 -8.00
CA TYR A 344 -1.08 -4.71 -9.37
C TYR A 344 -1.59 -3.58 -10.25
N GLY A 345 -0.67 -2.79 -10.80
CA GLY A 345 -0.96 -1.89 -11.91
C GLY A 345 -1.06 -2.68 -13.21
N VAL A 346 -2.19 -2.59 -13.89
CA VAL A 346 -2.43 -3.26 -15.20
C VAL A 346 -3.07 -2.29 -16.19
N LEU A 347 -3.02 -2.57 -17.49
CA LEU A 347 -3.67 -1.72 -18.50
C LEU A 347 -5.17 -2.01 -18.62
N GLY A 348 -5.59 -3.19 -18.18
CA GLY A 348 -6.94 -3.73 -18.28
C GLY A 348 -6.88 -5.26 -18.25
N ASN A 349 -7.82 -5.89 -18.93
CA ASN A 349 -7.81 -7.32 -19.21
C ASN A 349 -8.48 -7.56 -20.57
N THR A 350 -7.75 -8.19 -21.49
CA THR A 350 -8.24 -8.52 -22.84
C THR A 350 -8.36 -10.04 -23.07
N GLN A 351 -8.14 -10.85 -22.02
CA GLN A 351 -8.24 -12.31 -22.10
C GLN A 351 -9.71 -12.78 -22.03
N GLY A 352 -10.48 -12.25 -21.08
CA GLY A 352 -11.92 -12.51 -20.94
C GLY A 352 -12.48 -12.12 -19.58
N THR A 353 -13.80 -12.07 -19.44
CA THR A 353 -14.47 -11.54 -18.23
C THR A 353 -15.02 -12.61 -17.29
N ALA A 354 -14.77 -13.88 -17.57
CA ALA A 354 -15.24 -15.02 -16.77
C ALA A 354 -14.15 -16.09 -16.69
N ALA A 355 -14.19 -16.92 -15.65
CA ALA A 355 -13.27 -18.06 -15.53
C ALA A 355 -13.40 -19.01 -16.76
N PRO A 356 -12.30 -19.58 -17.27
CA PRO A 356 -10.91 -19.46 -16.78
C PRO A 356 -10.17 -18.21 -17.28
N GLU A 357 -10.81 -17.33 -18.03
CA GLU A 357 -10.20 -16.21 -18.75
C GLU A 357 -10.05 -14.92 -17.92
N LEU A 358 -10.51 -14.91 -16.66
CA LEU A 358 -10.14 -13.87 -15.70
C LEU A 358 -8.61 -13.88 -15.47
N PRO A 359 -7.96 -12.75 -15.19
CA PRO A 359 -6.54 -12.70 -14.84
C PRO A 359 -6.21 -13.53 -13.60
N TRP A 360 -5.28 -14.48 -13.73
CA TRP A 360 -4.87 -15.32 -12.60
C TRP A 360 -3.88 -14.55 -11.73
N VAL A 361 -4.05 -14.58 -10.41
CA VAL A 361 -3.16 -13.90 -9.47
C VAL A 361 -1.69 -14.24 -9.72
N ALA A 362 -1.36 -15.52 -9.94
CA ALA A 362 0.00 -15.97 -10.27
C ALA A 362 0.56 -15.36 -11.57
N VAL A 363 -0.26 -15.26 -12.63
CA VAL A 363 0.18 -14.69 -13.92
C VAL A 363 0.37 -13.18 -13.81
N VAL A 364 -0.57 -12.48 -13.17
CA VAL A 364 -0.48 -11.03 -12.99
C VAL A 364 0.69 -10.66 -12.08
N ASP A 365 0.97 -11.41 -11.01
CA ASP A 365 2.13 -11.17 -10.15
C ASP A 365 3.44 -11.27 -10.95
N ASP A 366 3.63 -12.35 -11.70
CA ASP A 366 4.83 -12.60 -12.50
C ASP A 366 4.99 -11.57 -13.63
N ALA A 367 3.93 -11.32 -14.40
CA ALA A 367 3.94 -10.35 -15.49
C ALA A 367 4.25 -8.92 -15.00
N THR A 368 3.60 -8.48 -13.91
CA THR A 368 3.83 -7.13 -13.37
C THR A 368 5.18 -7.00 -12.66
N ALA A 369 5.70 -8.07 -12.07
CA ALA A 369 7.07 -8.12 -11.54
C ALA A 369 8.12 -8.06 -12.67
N ALA A 370 7.85 -8.67 -13.82
CA ALA A 370 8.70 -8.63 -15.01
C ALA A 370 8.75 -7.25 -15.67
N VAL A 371 7.60 -6.57 -15.79
CA VAL A 371 7.52 -5.19 -16.33
C VAL A 371 8.10 -4.18 -15.33
N LYS A 372 7.92 -4.42 -14.02
CA LYS A 372 8.59 -3.68 -12.94
C LYS A 372 8.45 -2.16 -13.04
N GLY A 373 7.30 -1.69 -13.51
CA GLY A 373 6.97 -0.29 -13.64
C GLY A 373 7.71 0.47 -14.75
N THR A 374 8.43 -0.21 -15.66
CA THR A 374 9.15 0.45 -16.76
C THR A 374 8.24 0.85 -17.93
N ALA A 375 6.99 0.40 -17.93
CA ALA A 375 6.01 0.70 -18.97
C ALA A 375 4.64 1.03 -18.37
N ASN A 376 3.93 1.97 -19.00
CA ASN A 376 2.54 2.33 -18.71
C ASN A 376 1.65 2.22 -19.96
N ASP A 377 2.17 1.61 -21.03
CA ASP A 377 1.50 1.36 -22.30
C ASP A 377 1.67 -0.10 -22.75
N ALA A 378 0.88 -0.51 -23.74
CA ALA A 378 0.84 -1.89 -24.21
C ALA A 378 2.14 -2.32 -24.91
N ALA A 379 2.76 -1.44 -25.71
CA ALA A 379 3.96 -1.78 -26.48
C ALA A 379 5.16 -2.05 -25.56
N GLY A 380 5.39 -1.18 -24.59
CA GLY A 380 6.44 -1.36 -23.58
C GLY A 380 6.20 -2.58 -22.69
N THR A 381 4.94 -2.85 -22.35
CA THR A 381 4.55 -4.05 -21.58
C THR A 381 4.87 -5.33 -22.34
N ARG A 382 4.44 -5.44 -23.60
CA ARG A 382 4.72 -6.59 -24.47
C ARG A 382 6.23 -6.80 -24.67
N ALA A 383 6.98 -5.71 -24.89
CA ALA A 383 8.42 -5.77 -25.04
C ALA A 383 9.09 -6.34 -23.78
N ALA A 384 8.70 -5.86 -22.59
CA ALA A 384 9.21 -6.38 -21.33
C ALA A 384 8.88 -7.87 -21.14
N LEU A 385 7.67 -8.30 -21.51
CA LEU A 385 7.26 -9.71 -21.43
C LEU A 385 8.01 -10.62 -22.41
N VAL A 386 8.28 -10.17 -23.64
CA VAL A 386 9.15 -10.91 -24.58
C VAL A 386 10.52 -11.18 -23.95
N ARG A 387 11.14 -10.14 -23.38
CA ARG A 387 12.44 -10.25 -22.71
C ARG A 387 12.39 -11.23 -21.54
N HIS A 388 11.37 -11.09 -20.69
CA HIS A 388 11.19 -11.93 -19.52
C HIS A 388 11.04 -13.41 -19.88
N ILE A 389 10.16 -13.72 -20.83
CA ILE A 389 9.94 -15.11 -21.29
C ILE A 389 11.21 -15.66 -21.93
N TYR A 390 11.85 -14.90 -22.82
CA TYR A 390 13.00 -15.35 -23.59
C TYR A 390 14.29 -15.47 -22.76
N GLU A 391 14.53 -14.56 -21.80
CA GLU A 391 15.81 -14.47 -21.07
C GLU A 391 15.74 -14.93 -19.61
N GLU A 392 14.59 -14.77 -18.95
CA GLU A 392 14.53 -14.82 -17.47
C GLU A 392 13.76 -16.04 -16.95
N MET A 393 12.78 -16.55 -17.70
CA MET A 393 11.95 -17.69 -17.27
C MET A 393 12.66 -19.05 -17.27
N GLY A 394 13.92 -19.12 -17.74
CA GLY A 394 14.72 -20.35 -17.74
C GLY A 394 14.19 -21.45 -18.67
N LEU A 395 13.54 -21.06 -19.77
CA LEU A 395 12.98 -22.00 -20.75
C LEU A 395 14.02 -22.42 -21.79
N SER A 396 13.75 -23.52 -22.49
CA SER A 396 14.60 -24.00 -23.58
C SER A 396 13.77 -24.60 -24.70
N TYR A 397 14.17 -24.33 -25.95
CA TYR A 397 13.46 -24.83 -27.12
C TYR A 397 13.55 -26.36 -27.21
N ASP A 398 12.47 -27.05 -27.62
CA ASP A 398 12.49 -28.47 -27.96
C ASP A 398 13.29 -28.70 -29.25
N ARG A 399 14.58 -28.97 -29.09
CA ARG A 399 15.51 -29.19 -30.21
C ARG A 399 15.40 -30.59 -30.82
N ALA A 400 14.69 -31.52 -30.18
CA ALA A 400 14.57 -32.89 -30.65
C ALA A 400 13.47 -33.01 -31.70
N GLN A 401 12.28 -32.46 -31.39
CA GLN A 401 11.10 -32.60 -32.24
C GLN A 401 10.43 -31.26 -32.59
N GLY A 402 10.70 -30.20 -31.83
CA GLY A 402 9.95 -28.94 -31.93
C GLY A 402 8.50 -29.08 -31.50
N ALA A 403 8.18 -30.06 -30.64
CA ALA A 403 6.82 -30.36 -30.22
C ALA A 403 6.34 -29.39 -29.14
N SER A 404 5.03 -29.11 -29.12
CA SER A 404 4.41 -28.28 -28.09
C SER A 404 4.22 -29.09 -26.82
N HIS A 405 4.56 -28.50 -25.66
CA HIS A 405 4.47 -29.17 -24.36
C HIS A 405 3.31 -28.66 -23.51
N TYR A 406 2.83 -27.45 -23.80
CA TYR A 406 1.79 -26.75 -23.04
C TYR A 406 0.65 -26.23 -23.92
N THR A 407 0.86 -26.08 -25.22
CA THR A 407 -0.17 -25.65 -26.18
C THR A 407 -0.66 -26.82 -27.02
N ALA A 408 -1.99 -26.92 -27.18
CA ALA A 408 -2.64 -27.88 -28.05
C ALA A 408 -3.51 -27.17 -29.09
N TYR A 409 -3.76 -27.84 -30.22
CA TYR A 409 -4.66 -27.34 -31.26
C TYR A 409 -5.81 -28.32 -31.47
N ALA A 410 -7.05 -27.83 -31.43
CA ALA A 410 -8.22 -28.63 -31.74
C ALA A 410 -8.53 -28.56 -33.24
N GLY A 411 -7.99 -29.53 -33.99
CA GLY A 411 -8.22 -29.72 -35.43
C GLY A 411 -7.43 -28.77 -36.34
N SER A 412 -7.49 -27.46 -36.07
CA SER A 412 -6.77 -26.42 -36.81
C SER A 412 -6.00 -25.50 -35.88
N TYR A 413 -5.03 -24.80 -36.46
CA TYR A 413 -4.21 -23.79 -35.79
C TYR A 413 -4.98 -22.58 -35.24
N SER A 414 -6.23 -22.37 -35.66
CA SER A 414 -7.11 -21.32 -35.16
C SER A 414 -7.60 -21.56 -33.73
N ASN A 415 -7.51 -22.81 -33.24
CA ASN A 415 -8.07 -23.21 -31.95
C ASN A 415 -6.93 -23.58 -30.98
N ALA A 416 -6.03 -22.63 -30.73
CA ALA A 416 -4.96 -22.80 -29.76
C ALA A 416 -5.53 -22.82 -28.33
N SER A 417 -5.15 -23.84 -27.57
CA SER A 417 -5.52 -24.03 -26.17
C SER A 417 -4.26 -24.16 -25.33
N PHE A 418 -4.05 -23.20 -24.44
CA PHE A 418 -2.92 -23.16 -23.54
C PHE A 418 -3.27 -23.81 -22.21
N ARG A 419 -2.51 -24.84 -21.82
CA ARG A 419 -2.64 -25.53 -20.54
C ARG A 419 -1.90 -24.75 -19.45
N LEU A 420 -2.45 -23.59 -19.09
CA LEU A 420 -1.79 -22.61 -18.23
C LEU A 420 -1.46 -23.18 -16.84
N ALA A 421 -2.37 -23.90 -16.18
CA ALA A 421 -2.03 -24.42 -14.83
C ALA A 421 -0.95 -25.51 -14.90
N ARG A 422 -0.89 -26.31 -15.97
CA ARG A 422 0.23 -27.22 -16.21
C ARG A 422 1.55 -26.48 -16.41
N PHE A 423 1.53 -25.35 -17.12
CA PHE A 423 2.70 -24.50 -17.34
C PHE A 423 3.19 -23.87 -16.03
N LEU A 424 2.28 -23.28 -15.24
CA LEU A 424 2.62 -22.71 -13.93
C LEU A 424 3.23 -23.76 -12.99
N LYS A 425 2.69 -24.99 -13.01
CA LYS A 425 3.26 -26.14 -12.28
C LYS A 425 4.52 -26.75 -12.92
N ARG A 426 4.96 -26.27 -14.09
CA ARG A 426 6.06 -26.84 -14.88
C ARG A 426 5.93 -28.34 -15.12
N SER A 427 4.71 -28.82 -15.40
CA SER A 427 4.40 -30.25 -15.49
C SER A 427 5.14 -30.99 -16.61
N SER A 428 5.64 -30.26 -17.61
CA SER A 428 6.46 -30.79 -18.72
C SER A 428 7.91 -30.25 -18.66
N GLY A 429 8.35 -29.71 -17.52
CA GLY A 429 9.66 -29.09 -17.33
C GLY A 429 9.80 -27.70 -17.98
N SER A 430 11.03 -27.31 -18.31
CA SER A 430 11.37 -26.03 -18.95
C SER A 430 11.37 -26.07 -20.48
N ILE A 431 11.01 -27.22 -21.07
CA ILE A 431 11.00 -27.40 -22.52
C ILE A 431 9.75 -26.79 -23.12
N VAL A 432 9.93 -26.00 -24.18
CA VAL A 432 8.88 -25.28 -24.89
C VAL A 432 9.14 -25.30 -26.40
N ASN A 433 8.13 -25.03 -27.21
CA ASN A 433 8.32 -24.67 -28.62
C ASN A 433 7.72 -23.29 -28.95
N CYS A 434 7.68 -22.94 -30.23
CA CYS A 434 7.14 -21.67 -30.70
C CYS A 434 5.69 -21.43 -30.29
N SER A 435 4.86 -22.48 -30.29
CA SER A 435 3.47 -22.36 -29.87
C SER A 435 3.28 -22.19 -28.37
N ASP A 436 4.11 -22.85 -27.57
CA ASP A 436 4.10 -22.63 -26.12
C ASP A 436 4.52 -21.18 -25.81
N CYS A 437 5.60 -20.69 -26.42
CA CYS A 437 6.07 -19.31 -26.26
C CYS A 437 5.02 -18.27 -26.67
N ALA A 438 4.36 -18.45 -27.82
CA ALA A 438 3.31 -17.57 -28.27
C ALA A 438 2.07 -17.61 -27.35
N SER A 439 1.72 -18.77 -26.81
CA SER A 439 0.63 -18.90 -25.83
C SER A 439 0.97 -18.24 -24.49
N ILE A 440 2.18 -18.45 -23.95
CA ILE A 440 2.64 -17.80 -22.72
C ILE A 440 2.58 -16.27 -22.90
N LEU A 441 3.18 -15.75 -23.98
CA LEU A 441 3.26 -14.32 -24.23
C LEU A 441 1.87 -13.69 -24.42
N SER A 442 1.01 -14.28 -25.26
CA SER A 442 -0.35 -13.77 -25.47
C SER A 442 -1.17 -13.79 -24.18
N THR A 443 -1.19 -14.90 -23.45
CA THR A 443 -1.94 -15.02 -22.19
C THR A 443 -1.44 -14.04 -21.12
N TYR A 444 -0.13 -13.96 -20.89
CA TYR A 444 0.45 -13.04 -19.91
C TYR A 444 0.13 -11.59 -20.25
N SER A 445 0.31 -11.22 -21.52
CA SER A 445 0.08 -9.86 -22.00
C SER A 445 -1.41 -9.47 -21.93
N ASN A 446 -2.32 -10.38 -22.29
CA ASN A 446 -3.76 -10.15 -22.24
C ASN A 446 -4.30 -10.03 -20.82
N MET A 447 -3.79 -10.83 -19.87
CA MET A 447 -4.19 -10.76 -18.46
C MET A 447 -3.78 -9.45 -17.77
N VAL A 448 -2.79 -8.72 -18.32
CA VAL A 448 -2.43 -7.36 -17.88
C VAL A 448 -2.93 -6.27 -18.84
N GLY A 449 -3.75 -6.62 -19.84
CA GLY A 449 -4.44 -5.70 -20.75
C GLY A 449 -3.60 -5.17 -21.91
N ALA A 450 -2.43 -5.74 -22.19
CA ALA A 450 -1.62 -5.41 -23.36
C ALA A 450 -1.91 -6.41 -24.49
N GLU A 451 -3.02 -6.22 -25.20
CA GLU A 451 -3.58 -7.24 -26.11
C GLU A 451 -2.53 -7.85 -27.06
N LEU A 452 -2.49 -9.17 -27.16
CA LEU A 452 -1.73 -9.91 -28.15
C LEU A 452 -2.55 -11.10 -28.63
N LYS A 453 -2.53 -11.29 -29.93
CA LYS A 453 -3.16 -12.42 -30.61
C LYS A 453 -2.10 -13.29 -31.23
N TYR A 454 -2.51 -14.52 -31.48
CA TYR A 454 -1.71 -15.56 -32.06
C TYR A 454 -1.62 -15.41 -33.58
N THR A 455 -0.41 -15.50 -34.10
CA THR A 455 -0.12 -15.40 -35.53
C THR A 455 0.80 -16.55 -35.94
N ILE A 456 0.52 -17.22 -37.06
CA ILE A 456 1.29 -18.39 -37.49
C ILE A 456 1.80 -18.23 -38.92
N ILE A 457 3.10 -18.51 -39.06
CA ILE A 457 3.80 -18.68 -40.33
C ILE A 457 3.76 -20.17 -40.70
N LEU A 458 3.23 -20.51 -41.87
CA LEU A 458 3.08 -21.90 -42.35
C LEU A 458 3.94 -22.18 -43.59
N SER A 459 3.70 -23.34 -44.20
CA SER A 459 4.16 -23.79 -45.53
C SER A 459 5.55 -24.40 -45.60
N GLY A 460 6.20 -24.68 -44.47
CA GLY A 460 7.55 -25.26 -44.46
C GLY A 460 8.57 -24.35 -45.12
N PHE A 461 9.37 -23.63 -44.32
CA PHE A 461 10.29 -22.62 -44.83
C PHE A 461 11.69 -22.77 -44.26
N ASN A 462 12.69 -22.41 -45.05
CA ASN A 462 14.09 -22.40 -44.60
C ASN A 462 14.34 -21.22 -43.66
N LEU A 463 15.24 -21.38 -42.70
CA LEU A 463 15.60 -20.35 -41.73
C LEU A 463 16.96 -19.77 -42.07
N ASN A 464 17.10 -18.47 -41.81
CA ASN A 464 18.40 -17.91 -41.49
C ASN A 464 18.85 -18.46 -40.12
N PRO A 465 20.15 -18.40 -39.77
CA PRO A 465 20.59 -18.72 -38.41
C PRO A 465 19.85 -17.88 -37.37
N ILE A 466 19.28 -18.54 -36.35
CA ILE A 466 18.55 -17.87 -35.25
C ILE A 466 19.15 -18.25 -33.91
N LEU A 467 18.84 -17.48 -32.87
CA LEU A 467 19.18 -17.82 -31.49
C LEU A 467 17.90 -18.24 -30.76
N GLY A 468 17.63 -19.54 -30.72
CA GLY A 468 16.47 -20.07 -30.01
C GLY A 468 16.52 -19.81 -28.50
N ILE A 469 15.36 -19.79 -27.85
CA ILE A 469 15.25 -19.64 -26.39
C ILE A 469 16.08 -20.72 -25.67
N GLY A 470 16.88 -20.28 -24.70
CA GLY A 470 17.83 -21.13 -23.97
C GLY A 470 19.12 -21.49 -24.74
N ALA A 471 19.28 -21.08 -26.00
CA ALA A 471 20.52 -21.29 -26.75
C ALA A 471 21.55 -20.19 -26.48
N THR A 472 22.84 -20.54 -26.61
CA THR A 472 23.96 -19.61 -26.43
C THR A 472 24.64 -19.19 -27.74
N THR A 473 24.27 -19.80 -28.87
CA THR A 473 24.87 -19.56 -30.19
C THR A 473 23.80 -19.56 -31.27
N PHE A 474 23.95 -18.67 -32.26
CA PHE A 474 23.12 -18.66 -33.47
C PHE A 474 23.33 -19.93 -34.29
N GLY A 475 22.25 -20.46 -34.87
CA GLY A 475 22.29 -21.65 -35.71
C GLY A 475 20.95 -22.35 -35.84
N SER A 476 20.99 -23.67 -35.98
CA SER A 476 19.78 -24.48 -36.06
C SER A 476 19.08 -24.59 -34.70
N PRO A 477 17.74 -24.40 -34.66
CA PRO A 477 16.96 -24.72 -33.46
C PRO A 477 16.91 -26.22 -33.15
N PHE A 478 17.33 -27.10 -34.07
CA PHE A 478 17.21 -28.54 -33.94
C PHE A 478 18.56 -29.25 -33.79
N ASN A 479 18.57 -30.36 -33.07
CA ASN A 479 19.77 -31.20 -32.91
C ASN A 479 20.20 -31.86 -34.23
N SER A 480 19.29 -31.96 -35.21
CA SER A 480 19.59 -32.45 -36.55
C SER A 480 20.39 -31.47 -37.40
N GLY A 481 20.60 -30.22 -36.94
CA GLY A 481 21.23 -29.16 -37.73
C GLY A 481 20.33 -28.55 -38.80
N ARG A 482 19.06 -28.98 -38.90
CA ARG A 482 18.11 -28.47 -39.89
C ARG A 482 17.77 -27.00 -39.65
N LEU A 483 17.99 -26.15 -40.65
CA LEU A 483 17.58 -24.74 -40.65
C LEU A 483 16.24 -24.58 -41.38
N SER A 484 15.17 -25.15 -40.82
CA SER A 484 13.83 -24.99 -41.38
C SER A 484 12.75 -25.23 -40.33
N PHE A 485 11.66 -24.48 -40.39
CA PHE A 485 10.44 -24.75 -39.62
C PHE A 485 9.34 -25.30 -40.51
N SER A 486 8.57 -26.27 -39.98
CA SER A 486 7.31 -26.70 -40.61
C SER A 486 6.23 -25.63 -40.45
N TYR A 487 6.21 -24.98 -39.28
CA TYR A 487 5.48 -23.76 -38.97
C TYR A 487 6.19 -23.01 -37.84
N HIS A 488 5.87 -21.73 -37.67
CA HIS A 488 6.33 -20.94 -36.53
C HIS A 488 5.19 -20.08 -35.99
N ALA A 489 4.94 -20.15 -34.69
CA ALA A 489 3.93 -19.35 -34.02
C ALA A 489 4.59 -18.14 -33.33
N VAL A 490 3.98 -16.97 -33.52
CA VAL A 490 4.37 -15.68 -32.97
C VAL A 490 3.13 -14.95 -32.47
N THR A 491 3.30 -13.73 -31.97
CA THR A 491 2.18 -12.88 -31.57
C THR A 491 2.20 -11.52 -32.24
N SER A 492 1.03 -10.93 -32.38
CA SER A 492 0.79 -9.61 -32.97
C SER A 492 -0.49 -9.02 -32.39
N ASP A 493 -0.57 -7.70 -32.35
CA ASP A 493 -1.78 -6.97 -31.98
C ASP A 493 -2.50 -6.32 -33.17
N ASP A 494 -1.94 -6.47 -34.39
CA ASP A 494 -2.31 -5.71 -35.57
C ASP A 494 -2.22 -6.54 -36.86
N ALA A 495 -2.71 -7.79 -36.83
CA ALA A 495 -2.75 -8.67 -38.00
C ALA A 495 -1.39 -8.90 -38.68
N ALA A 496 -0.35 -9.09 -37.86
CA ALA A 496 1.05 -9.31 -38.26
C ALA A 496 1.77 -8.10 -38.86
N ALA A 497 1.23 -6.87 -38.75
CA ALA A 497 1.99 -5.68 -39.11
C ALA A 497 3.16 -5.43 -38.14
N THR A 498 2.98 -5.80 -36.88
CA THR A 498 3.95 -5.76 -35.79
C THR A 498 4.02 -7.14 -35.12
N ILE A 499 5.24 -7.62 -34.88
CA ILE A 499 5.52 -8.94 -34.33
C ILE A 499 6.23 -8.84 -32.99
N TYR A 500 5.76 -9.68 -32.07
CA TYR A 500 6.39 -10.01 -30.80
C TYR A 500 6.64 -11.52 -30.77
N ASP A 501 7.89 -11.92 -30.57
CA ASP A 501 8.29 -13.32 -30.53
C ASP A 501 9.25 -13.56 -29.36
N ALA A 502 8.80 -14.41 -28.44
CA ALA A 502 9.56 -14.83 -27.26
C ALA A 502 10.27 -16.19 -27.45
N THR A 503 10.18 -16.79 -28.64
CA THR A 503 10.77 -18.10 -28.94
C THR A 503 12.23 -18.00 -29.35
N LEU A 504 12.59 -16.94 -30.06
CA LEU A 504 13.90 -16.76 -30.68
C LEU A 504 14.29 -15.28 -30.71
N ALA A 505 15.59 -15.04 -30.80
CA ALA A 505 16.16 -13.80 -31.28
C ALA A 505 16.61 -13.98 -32.73
N VAL A 506 16.45 -12.93 -33.53
CA VAL A 506 16.96 -12.87 -34.90
C VAL A 506 18.29 -12.14 -34.92
N ASP A 507 18.99 -12.21 -36.05
CA ASP A 507 20.15 -11.38 -36.28
C ASP A 507 19.70 -9.91 -36.44
N GLY A 508 20.42 -9.01 -35.78
CA GLY A 508 20.19 -7.58 -35.73
C GLY A 508 21.01 -6.77 -36.74
N ASP A 509 21.96 -7.39 -37.43
CA ASP A 509 22.80 -6.70 -38.41
C ASP A 509 22.13 -6.58 -39.81
N THR A 510 22.91 -6.34 -40.87
CA THR A 510 22.40 -6.19 -42.24
C THR A 510 22.38 -7.49 -43.07
N ALA A 511 22.98 -8.57 -42.60
CA ALA A 511 23.22 -9.81 -43.35
C ALA A 511 22.76 -11.05 -42.56
N PRO A 512 21.43 -11.24 -42.36
CA PRO A 512 20.90 -12.24 -41.42
C PRO A 512 21.27 -13.70 -41.73
N ALA A 513 21.75 -14.00 -42.95
CA ALA A 513 22.21 -15.33 -43.34
C ALA A 513 23.70 -15.60 -43.04
N GLU A 514 24.48 -14.57 -42.71
CA GLU A 514 25.95 -14.63 -42.66
C GLU A 514 26.48 -14.15 -41.32
N ALA A 515 27.55 -14.78 -40.83
CA ALA A 515 28.22 -14.32 -39.61
C ALA A 515 29.02 -13.03 -39.88
N PRO A 516 29.23 -12.15 -38.89
CA PRO A 516 28.92 -12.32 -37.47
C PRO A 516 27.50 -11.88 -37.07
N TYR A 517 26.80 -12.71 -36.29
CA TYR A 517 25.42 -12.42 -35.86
C TYR A 517 25.37 -11.50 -34.64
N MET A 518 24.42 -10.56 -34.63
CA MET A 518 24.10 -9.68 -33.51
C MET A 518 22.73 -10.04 -32.92
N LYS A 519 22.64 -10.32 -31.61
CA LYS A 519 21.36 -10.65 -30.98
C LYS A 519 20.37 -9.47 -31.05
N LYS A 520 19.19 -9.70 -31.63
CA LYS A 520 18.05 -8.77 -31.60
C LYS A 520 16.77 -9.49 -31.16
N LEU A 521 16.20 -9.07 -30.03
CA LEU A 521 14.88 -9.54 -29.59
C LEU A 521 13.78 -8.97 -30.49
N VAL A 522 12.71 -9.72 -30.64
CA VAL A 522 11.57 -9.38 -31.52
C VAL A 522 10.50 -8.73 -30.65
N GLN A 523 10.64 -7.42 -30.43
CA GLN A 523 9.84 -6.63 -29.48
C GLN A 523 9.09 -5.50 -30.21
N GLY A 524 8.13 -5.86 -31.06
CA GLY A 524 7.43 -4.89 -31.91
C GLY A 524 8.15 -4.65 -33.23
N MET A 525 8.74 -5.70 -33.80
CA MET A 525 9.39 -5.64 -35.11
C MET A 525 8.35 -5.63 -36.21
N SER A 526 8.54 -4.86 -37.29
CA SER A 526 7.59 -4.92 -38.41
C SER A 526 7.50 -6.34 -38.99
N GLY A 527 6.32 -6.77 -39.41
CA GLY A 527 6.11 -8.13 -39.93
C GLY A 527 7.00 -8.45 -41.13
N THR A 528 7.23 -7.48 -42.01
CA THR A 528 8.12 -7.62 -43.17
C THR A 528 9.58 -7.77 -42.75
N GLU A 529 10.07 -6.92 -41.84
CA GLU A 529 11.45 -7.04 -41.33
C GLU A 529 11.65 -8.38 -40.61
N TYR A 530 10.67 -8.80 -39.81
CA TYR A 530 10.75 -10.08 -39.09
C TYR A 530 10.86 -11.27 -40.05
N LEU A 531 10.03 -11.33 -41.10
CA LEU A 531 10.13 -12.38 -42.11
C LEU A 531 11.50 -12.38 -42.81
N GLN A 532 12.00 -11.21 -43.23
CA GLN A 532 13.30 -11.09 -43.90
C GLN A 532 14.45 -11.57 -43.02
N ARG A 533 14.43 -11.22 -41.73
CA ARG A 533 15.46 -11.64 -40.77
C ARG A 533 15.33 -13.12 -40.42
N LEU A 534 14.11 -13.63 -40.30
CA LEU A 534 13.83 -15.03 -40.01
C LEU A 534 14.17 -15.96 -41.19
N SER A 535 13.90 -15.53 -42.42
CA SER A 535 13.95 -16.39 -43.61
C SER A 535 14.14 -15.61 -44.92
N GLY A 536 15.04 -16.08 -45.79
CA GLY A 536 15.09 -15.68 -47.19
C GLY A 536 14.11 -16.44 -48.11
N ASP A 537 13.29 -17.33 -47.56
CA ASP A 537 12.38 -18.19 -48.32
C ASP A 537 11.04 -17.48 -48.57
N PRO A 538 10.62 -17.27 -49.84
CA PRO A 538 9.36 -16.60 -50.15
C PRO A 538 8.12 -17.38 -49.69
N ARG A 539 8.26 -18.65 -49.27
CA ARG A 539 7.18 -19.43 -48.68
C ARG A 539 6.85 -19.02 -47.25
N ALA A 540 7.78 -18.35 -46.56
CA ALA A 540 7.55 -17.83 -45.21
C ALA A 540 6.53 -16.69 -45.27
N LYS A 541 5.27 -16.99 -44.92
CA LYS A 541 4.17 -16.04 -44.91
C LYS A 541 3.23 -16.28 -43.74
N TYR A 542 2.71 -15.20 -43.16
CA TYR A 542 1.65 -15.26 -42.17
C TYR A 542 0.38 -15.84 -42.81
N THR A 543 -0.21 -16.85 -42.17
CA THR A 543 -1.38 -17.56 -42.71
C THR A 543 -2.57 -17.51 -41.75
N TYR A 544 -2.33 -17.80 -40.47
CA TYR A 544 -3.33 -17.55 -39.42
C TYR A 544 -2.92 -16.27 -38.71
N VAL A 545 -3.81 -15.29 -38.70
CA VAL A 545 -3.60 -13.99 -38.03
C VAL A 545 -4.75 -13.77 -37.04
N ASP A 546 -4.46 -13.05 -35.97
CA ASP A 546 -5.45 -12.57 -35.00
C ASP A 546 -6.29 -13.65 -34.30
N GLN A 547 -5.68 -14.79 -33.95
CA GLN A 547 -6.39 -15.84 -33.22
C GLN A 547 -6.23 -15.65 -31.70
N THR A 548 -7.31 -15.78 -30.93
CA THR A 548 -7.24 -15.68 -29.47
C THR A 548 -6.87 -17.04 -28.88
N THR A 549 -5.85 -17.05 -28.01
CA THR A 549 -5.48 -18.25 -27.24
C THR A 549 -6.53 -18.47 -26.14
N SER A 550 -7.16 -19.65 -26.11
CA SER A 550 -8.01 -20.07 -25.00
C SER A 550 -7.16 -20.62 -23.85
N VAL A 551 -7.57 -20.39 -22.61
CA VAL A 551 -6.88 -20.88 -21.41
C VAL A 551 -7.60 -22.09 -20.83
N THR A 552 -6.83 -23.07 -20.38
CA THR A 552 -7.33 -24.27 -19.70
C THR A 552 -6.56 -24.54 -18.41
N PHE A 553 -7.25 -25.20 -17.48
CA PHE A 553 -6.69 -25.67 -16.21
C PHE A 553 -5.70 -26.82 -16.40
#